data_AF-A0A8J5KGF9-F1
#
_entry.id   AF-A0A8J5KGF9-F1
#
_cell.length_a   1.000
_cell.length_b   1.000
_cell.length_c   1.000
_cell.angle_alpha   90.00
_cell.angle_beta   90.00
_cell.angle_gamma   90.00
#
_symmetry.space_group_name_H-M   'P 1'
#
loop_
_entity.id
_entity.type
_entity.pdbx_description
1 polymer ?
#
loop_
_entity_poly.entity_id
_entity_poly.type
_entity_poly.pdbx_seq_one_letter_code
_entity_poly.pdbx_strand_id
1 'polypeptide(L)'
;MGYIIEHMLRKKLTVVDEFHSHLEPMRFVNTDSLARQVSFSYSQYGSEMNVLPIDGLDTRLDPTRLLSLHCLLFPNFSYCAT
;
A
#
# COMPACT_ATOMS: atom_id res chain seq x y z
N MET A 1 -16.77 2.10 -14.52
CA MET A 1 -15.73 1.42 -15.34
C MET A 1 -15.95 -0.08 -15.44
N GLY A 2 -15.91 -0.85 -14.35
CA GLY A 2 -16.08 -2.32 -14.39
C GLY A 2 -17.33 -2.78 -15.15
N TYR A 3 -18.48 -2.14 -14.91
CA TYR A 3 -19.72 -2.45 -15.63
C TYR A 3 -19.61 -2.34 -17.16
N ILE A 4 -18.94 -1.28 -17.66
CA ILE A 4 -18.78 -1.07 -19.10
C ILE A 4 -17.90 -2.19 -19.69
N ILE A 5 -16.79 -2.52 -19.04
CA ILE A 5 -15.82 -3.49 -19.54
C ILE A 5 -16.40 -4.91 -19.53
N GLU A 6 -16.97 -5.32 -18.40
CA GLU A 6 -17.47 -6.69 -18.20
C GLU A 6 -18.82 -6.91 -18.89
N HIS A 7 -19.78 -5.98 -18.74
CA HIS A 7 -21.15 -6.21 -19.19
C HIS A 7 -21.44 -5.65 -20.59
N MET A 8 -20.95 -4.45 -20.91
CA MET A 8 -21.21 -3.85 -22.23
C MET A 8 -20.23 -4.38 -23.28
N LEU A 9 -18.94 -4.46 -22.95
CA LEU A 9 -17.87 -4.88 -23.87
C LEU A 9 -17.54 -6.37 -23.79
N ARG A 10 -18.07 -7.09 -22.80
CA ARG A 10 -17.86 -8.54 -22.59
C ARG A 10 -16.38 -8.93 -22.50
N LYS A 11 -15.58 -8.11 -21.80
CA LYS A 11 -14.17 -8.38 -21.53
C LYS A 11 -13.99 -8.62 -20.04
N LYS A 12 -13.34 -9.74 -19.72
CA LYS A 12 -13.00 -10.08 -18.35
C LYS A 12 -11.80 -9.27 -17.88
N LEU A 13 -11.92 -8.65 -16.71
CA LEU A 13 -10.82 -8.02 -16.00
C LEU A 13 -9.87 -9.09 -15.45
N THR A 14 -8.58 -8.84 -15.61
CA THR A 14 -7.53 -9.66 -15.00
C THR A 14 -7.39 -9.26 -13.53
N VAL A 15 -7.50 -10.24 -12.64
CA VAL A 15 -7.20 -10.06 -11.22
C VAL A 15 -5.69 -10.11 -11.06
N VAL A 16 -5.16 -9.17 -10.28
CA VAL A 16 -3.72 -9.01 -10.00
C VAL A 16 -3.61 -8.79 -8.50
N ASP A 17 -3.04 -9.77 -7.80
CA ASP A 17 -3.02 -9.84 -6.33
C ASP A 17 -2.06 -8.81 -5.70
N GLU A 18 -1.19 -8.21 -6.51
CA GLU A 18 -0.22 -7.20 -6.10
C GLU A 18 -0.82 -5.79 -5.96
N PHE A 19 -2.11 -5.60 -6.31
CA PHE A 19 -2.82 -4.34 -6.08
C PHE A 19 -3.55 -4.35 -4.74
N HIS A 20 -3.05 -3.54 -3.81
CA HIS A 20 -3.63 -3.39 -2.47
C HIS A 20 -4.38 -2.06 -2.29
N SER A 21 -5.52 -2.11 -1.59
CA SER A 21 -6.41 -1.00 -1.28
C SER A 21 -6.67 -0.90 0.23
N HIS A 22 -6.95 0.28 0.74
CA HIS A 22 -7.21 0.50 2.17
C HIS A 22 -8.52 -0.13 2.68
N LEU A 23 -9.30 -0.76 1.80
CA LEU A 23 -10.47 -1.57 2.17
C LEU A 23 -10.09 -2.99 2.61
N GLU A 24 -8.84 -3.40 2.47
CA GLU A 24 -8.30 -4.60 3.10
C GLU A 24 -7.35 -4.23 4.26
N PRO A 25 -7.10 -5.13 5.21
CA PRO A 25 -6.21 -4.85 6.33
C PRO A 25 -4.74 -4.86 5.88
N MET A 26 -4.13 -3.68 5.79
CA MET A 26 -2.73 -3.50 5.38
C MET A 26 -1.74 -4.26 6.26
N ARG A 27 -2.09 -4.51 7.52
CA ARG A 27 -1.30 -5.33 8.45
C ARG A 27 -1.06 -6.78 7.99
N PHE A 28 -1.82 -7.28 7.01
CA PHE A 28 -1.67 -8.63 6.48
C PHE A 28 -0.82 -8.71 5.22
N VAL A 29 -0.41 -7.56 4.67
CA VAL A 29 0.50 -7.54 3.53
C VAL A 29 1.86 -8.07 3.97
N ASN A 30 2.40 -9.02 3.20
CA ASN A 30 3.69 -9.63 3.51
C ASN A 30 4.84 -8.64 3.30
N THR A 31 5.56 -8.33 4.37
CA THR A 31 6.69 -7.38 4.37
C THR A 31 7.88 -7.87 3.55
N ASP A 32 8.05 -9.19 3.38
CA ASP A 32 9.15 -9.78 2.59
C ASP A 32 8.94 -9.64 1.08
N SER A 33 7.74 -9.26 0.65
CA SER A 33 7.38 -9.10 -0.76
C SER A 33 6.99 -7.67 -1.13
N LEU A 34 7.29 -6.67 -0.30
CA LEU A 34 6.90 -5.27 -0.55
C LEU A 34 7.41 -4.74 -1.89
N ALA A 35 8.66 -5.02 -2.25
CA ALA A 35 9.25 -4.60 -3.52
C ALA A 35 8.57 -5.22 -4.75
N ARG A 36 7.79 -6.29 -4.56
CA ARG A 36 7.06 -6.98 -5.62
C ARG A 36 5.59 -6.54 -5.73
N GLN A 37 5.08 -5.76 -4.78
CA GLN A 37 3.71 -5.27 -4.85
C GLN A 37 3.61 -4.07 -5.80
N VAL A 38 2.43 -3.85 -6.37
CA VAL A 38 2.20 -2.79 -7.35
C VAL A 38 1.59 -1.55 -6.69
N SER A 39 0.65 -1.74 -5.77
CA SER A 39 0.07 -0.63 -5.03
C SER A 39 -0.05 -0.94 -3.55
N PHE A 40 -0.06 0.13 -2.76
CA PHE A 40 -0.40 0.13 -1.35
C PHE A 40 -1.33 1.31 -1.08
N SER A 41 -2.04 1.27 0.04
CA SER A 41 -2.89 2.36 0.47
C SER A 41 -2.86 2.45 1.99
N TYR A 42 -3.44 3.52 2.52
CA TYR A 42 -3.72 3.65 3.94
C TYR A 42 -5.13 4.22 4.13
N SER A 43 -5.70 4.04 5.31
CA SER A 43 -6.89 4.75 5.74
C SER A 43 -6.91 4.91 7.26
N GLN A 44 -7.79 5.78 7.74
CA GLN A 44 -8.09 5.92 9.16
C GLN A 44 -9.55 5.56 9.39
N TYR A 45 -9.80 4.67 10.35
CA TYR A 45 -11.14 4.31 10.79
C TYR A 45 -11.28 4.67 12.28
N GLY A 46 -11.87 5.83 12.55
CA GLY A 46 -11.93 6.38 13.90
C GLY A 46 -10.52 6.66 14.44
N SER A 47 -10.15 6.02 15.55
CA SER A 47 -8.81 6.13 16.15
C SER A 47 -7.80 5.13 15.57
N GLU A 48 -8.24 4.13 14.81
CA GLU A 48 -7.36 3.11 14.26
C GLU A 48 -6.83 3.50 12.88
N MET A 49 -5.54 3.27 12.67
CA MET A 49 -4.88 3.46 11.38
C MET A 49 -4.71 2.11 10.67
N ASN A 50 -5.24 2.02 9.45
CA ASN A 50 -4.97 0.91 8.55
C ASN A 50 -3.75 1.22 7.69
N VAL A 51 -2.58 0.77 8.15
CA VAL A 51 -1.27 1.04 7.54
C VAL A 51 -0.44 -0.23 7.47
N LEU A 52 0.61 -0.22 6.66
CA LEU A 52 1.55 -1.34 6.54
C LEU A 52 2.25 -1.63 7.87
N PRO A 53 2.52 -2.92 8.19
CA PRO A 53 3.17 -3.33 9.43
C PRO A 53 4.69 -3.22 9.32
N ILE A 54 5.20 -2.02 9.02
CA ILE A 54 6.63 -1.77 8.81
C ILE A 54 7.19 -0.79 9.84
N ASP A 55 8.45 -1.02 10.21
CA ASP A 55 9.25 -0.09 10.98
C ASP A 55 9.77 1.05 10.08
N GLY A 56 10.12 2.17 10.70
CA GLY A 56 10.60 3.34 9.99
C GLY A 56 10.50 4.61 10.82
N LEU A 57 10.07 5.70 10.18
CA LEU A 57 9.98 7.00 10.84
C LEU A 57 8.94 7.00 11.97
N ASP A 58 9.07 7.96 12.89
CA ASP A 58 8.08 8.21 13.94
C ASP A 58 6.69 8.43 13.31
N THR A 59 5.66 7.80 13.88
CA THR A 59 4.29 7.85 13.34
C THR A 59 3.69 9.26 13.36
N ARG A 60 4.25 10.20 14.11
CA ARG A 60 3.89 11.62 14.05
C ARG A 60 4.38 12.29 12.77
N LEU A 61 5.50 11.83 12.21
CA LEU A 61 6.07 12.33 10.96
C LEU A 61 5.56 11.57 9.74
N ASP A 62 5.33 10.26 9.90
CA ASP A 62 4.84 9.37 8.84
C ASP A 62 3.66 8.51 9.32
N PRO A 63 2.49 9.12 9.57
CA PRO A 63 1.31 8.39 10.07
C PRO A 63 0.77 7.37 9.06
N THR A 64 1.11 7.50 7.78
CA THR A 64 0.62 6.64 6.69
C THR A 64 1.54 5.46 6.40
N ARG A 65 2.77 5.49 6.94
CA ARG A 65 3.87 4.57 6.63
C ARG A 65 4.40 4.63 5.20
N LEU A 66 3.92 5.55 4.35
CA LEU A 66 4.34 5.59 2.95
C LEU A 66 5.76 6.13 2.78
N LEU A 67 6.20 7.05 3.65
CA LEU A 67 7.58 7.52 3.60
C LEU A 67 8.55 6.46 4.12
N SER A 68 8.17 5.74 5.18
CA SER A 68 8.90 4.59 5.71
C SER A 68 9.03 3.49 4.64
N LEU A 69 7.93 3.19 3.93
CA LEU A 69 7.94 2.26 2.80
C LEU A 69 8.89 2.73 1.70
N HIS A 70 8.83 4.01 1.33
CA HIS A 70 9.72 4.58 0.32
C HIS A 70 11.18 4.39 0.71
N CYS A 71 11.54 4.72 1.94
CA CYS A 71 12.92 4.61 2.41
C CYS A 71 13.39 3.16 2.57
N LEU A 72 12.49 2.24 2.91
CA LEU A 72 12.78 0.81 2.92
C LEU A 72 13.13 0.29 1.51
N LEU A 73 12.36 0.69 0.50
CA LEU A 73 12.54 0.25 -0.89
C LEU A 73 13.67 1.01 -1.61
N PHE A 74 13.92 2.26 -1.23
CA PHE A 74 14.86 3.16 -1.87
C PHE A 74 15.70 3.92 -0.82
N PRO A 75 16.66 3.25 -0.16
CA PRO A 75 17.39 3.84 0.96
C PRO A 75 18.38 4.95 0.56
N ASN A 76 18.68 5.11 -0.73
CA ASN A 76 19.75 6.00 -1.21
C ASN A 76 19.35 7.49 -1.26
N PHE A 77 18.11 7.84 -0.87
CA PHE A 77 17.65 9.22 -0.86
C PHE A 77 18.09 9.95 0.41
N SER A 78 18.55 11.20 0.28
CA SER A 78 19.14 11.98 1.38
C SER A 78 18.19 12.29 2.55
N TYR A 79 16.88 12.21 2.32
CA TYR A 79 15.85 12.43 3.33
C TYR A 79 15.36 11.15 4.00
N CYS A 80 15.87 9.99 3.57
CA CYS A 80 15.69 8.74 4.28
C CYS A 80 16.72 8.69 5.40
N ALA A 81 16.31 9.16 6.59
CA ALA A 81 17.14 9.14 7.77
C ALA A 81 17.63 7.71 8.05
N THR A 82 18.94 7.54 8.19
CA THR A 82 19.56 6.32 8.75
C THR A 82 19.18 6.13 10.20
#